data_AF-A0A7V9VCV7-F1
#
_entry.id   AF-A0A7V9VCV7-F1
#
_cell.length_a   1.000
_cell.length_b   1.000
_cell.length_c   1.000
_cell.angle_alpha   90.00
_cell.angle_beta   90.00
_cell.angle_gamma   90.00
#
_symmetry.space_group_name_H-M   'P 1'
#
loop_
_entity.id
_entity.type
_entity.pdbx_description
1 polymer ?
#
loop_
_entity_poly.entity_id
_entity_poly.type
_entity_poly.pdbx_seq_one_letter_code
_entity_poly.pdbx_strand_id
1 'polypeptide(L)'
;MDRGRFITLEGPEGAGKTTQAVVIADMLRDLGREVVLTREPGGTPVGEAIRALLFSRGEDGISSVAESLLHAAARAQHVQDVIGP
;
A
#
# COMPACT_ATOMS: atom_id res chain seq x y z
N MET A 1 4.23 -18.88 17.42
CA MET A 1 4.23 -18.16 16.14
C MET A 1 5.22 -17.02 16.29
N ASP A 2 6.23 -16.94 15.42
CA ASP A 2 7.15 -15.80 15.45
C ASP A 2 6.43 -14.58 14.88
N ARG A 3 6.52 -13.46 15.59
CA ARG A 3 5.88 -12.20 15.21
C ARG A 3 6.64 -11.58 14.03
N GLY A 4 5.95 -11.38 12.91
CA GLY A 4 6.48 -10.64 11.76
C GLY A 4 6.77 -9.17 12.08
N ARG A 5 7.50 -8.48 11.19
CA ARG A 5 7.73 -7.03 11.26
C ARG A 5 6.99 -6.34 10.14
N PHE A 6 6.23 -5.29 10.47
CA PHE A 6 5.58 -4.43 9.49
C PHE A 6 6.35 -3.11 9.39
N ILE A 7 6.84 -2.81 8.19
CA ILE A 7 7.69 -1.64 7.89
C ILE A 7 6.98 -0.82 6.81
N THR A 8 6.78 0.48 7.06
CA THR A 8 6.20 1.42 6.09
C THR A 8 7.25 2.42 5.61
N LEU A 9 7.06 2.93 4.39
CA LEU A 9 7.91 3.94 3.76
C LEU A 9 7.03 5.12 3.36
N GLU A 10 7.21 6.25 4.04
CA GLU A 10 6.39 7.46 3.88
C GLU A 10 7.23 8.64 3.36
N GLY A 11 6.56 9.61 2.73
CA GLY A 11 7.20 10.80 2.17
C GLY A 11 6.46 11.39 0.97
N PRO A 12 6.88 12.56 0.49
CA PRO A 12 6.22 13.25 -0.62
C PRO A 12 6.32 12.47 -1.93
N GLU A 13 5.52 12.85 -2.92
CA GLU A 13 5.63 12.33 -4.28
C GLU A 13 7.04 12.59 -4.84
N GLY A 14 7.59 11.63 -5.58
CA GLY A 14 8.96 11.72 -6.10
C GLY A 14 10.09 11.43 -5.08
N ALA A 15 9.81 11.21 -3.80
CA ALA A 15 10.84 10.95 -2.77
C ALA A 15 11.59 9.60 -2.90
N GLY A 16 11.33 8.81 -3.94
CA GLY A 16 12.01 7.52 -4.15
C GLY A 16 11.48 6.36 -3.30
N LYS A 17 10.32 6.50 -2.65
CA LYS A 17 9.72 5.46 -1.77
C LYS A 17 9.66 4.08 -2.42
N THR A 18 9.14 3.99 -3.65
CA THR A 18 9.02 2.73 -4.39
C THR A 18 10.38 2.10 -4.66
N THR A 19 11.37 2.90 -5.07
CA THR A 19 12.74 2.42 -5.28
C THR A 19 13.34 1.86 -3.99
N GLN A 20 13.23 2.60 -2.89
CA GLN A 20 13.75 2.17 -1.59
C GLN A 20 13.03 0.93 -1.06
N ALA A 21 11.72 0.79 -1.30
CA ALA A 21 10.95 -0.38 -0.90
C ALA A 21 11.45 -1.66 -1.56
N VAL A 22 11.75 -1.59 -2.87
CA VAL A 22 12.33 -2.72 -3.62
C VAL A 22 13.74 -3.06 -3.11
N VAL A 23 14.61 -2.05 -2.96
CA VAL A 23 15.98 -2.24 -2.46
C VAL A 23 16.00 -2.89 -1.08
N ILE A 24 15.16 -2.40 -0.16
CA ILE A 24 15.05 -2.96 1.20
C ILE A 24 14.51 -4.39 1.16
N ALA A 25 13.48 -4.65 0.34
CA ALA A 25 12.90 -5.99 0.22
C ALA A 25 13.92 -7.01 -0.30
N ASP A 26 14.70 -6.65 -1.32
CA ASP A 26 15.71 -7.52 -1.91
C ASP A 26 16.87 -7.76 -0.94
N MET A 27 17.36 -6.71 -0.25
CA MET A 27 18.36 -6.86 0.81
C MET A 27 17.91 -7.81 1.92
N LEU A 28 16.65 -7.74 2.35
CA LEU A 28 16.11 -8.64 3.37
C LEU A 28 15.98 -10.08 2.86
N ARG A 29 15.59 -10.27 1.61
CA ARG A 29 15.56 -11.60 0.96
C ARG A 29 16.95 -12.21 0.86
N ASP A 30 17.97 -11.42 0.51
CA ASP A 30 19.37 -11.85 0.47
C ASP A 30 19.90 -12.30 1.84
N LEU A 31 19.33 -11.75 2.92
CA LEU A 31 19.58 -12.16 4.31
C LEU A 31 18.75 -13.39 4.74
N GLY A 32 18.08 -14.06 3.81
CA GLY A 32 17.27 -15.26 4.06
C GLY A 32 15.94 -14.98 4.75
N ARG A 33 15.39 -13.77 4.63
CA ARG A 33 14.07 -13.41 5.20
C ARG A 33 12.97 -13.57 4.17
N GLU A 34 11.83 -14.09 4.60
CA GLU A 34 10.59 -14.00 3.84
C GLU A 34 10.09 -12.54 3.84
N VAL A 35 9.79 -12.00 2.66
CA VAL A 35 9.35 -10.60 2.50
C VAL A 35 8.18 -10.50 1.55
N VAL A 36 7.06 -10.00 2.09
CA VAL A 36 5.92 -9.52 1.32
C VAL A 36 6.10 -8.03 1.08
N LEU A 37 6.25 -7.65 -0.20
CA LEU A 37 6.31 -6.25 -0.62
C LEU A 37 4.94 -5.85 -1.15
N THR A 38 4.38 -4.76 -0.61
CA THR A 38 3.05 -4.26 -1.00
C THR A 38 2.97 -2.73 -0.91
N ARG A 39 1.84 -2.12 -1.30
CA ARG A 39 1.63 -0.66 -1.35
C ARG A 39 0.18 -0.25 -1.08
N GLU A 40 -0.02 1.02 -0.70
CA GLU A 40 -1.34 1.65 -0.59
C GLU A 40 -1.43 2.98 -1.37
N PRO A 41 -2.64 3.39 -1.80
CA PRO A 41 -3.80 2.51 -2.03
C PRO A 41 -3.49 1.50 -3.14
N GLY A 42 -3.92 0.25 -2.96
CA GLY A 42 -3.56 -0.88 -3.82
C GLY A 42 -3.36 -2.17 -3.02
N GLY A 43 -2.61 -3.12 -3.58
CA GLY A 43 -2.18 -4.34 -2.88
C GLY A 43 -3.22 -5.48 -2.85
N THR A 44 -4.47 -5.21 -3.21
CA THR A 44 -5.56 -6.19 -3.40
C THR A 44 -6.42 -5.83 -4.61
N PRO A 45 -7.23 -6.75 -5.17
CA PRO A 45 -8.14 -6.40 -6.28
C PRO A 45 -9.08 -5.24 -5.96
N VAL A 46 -9.64 -5.21 -4.74
CA VAL A 46 -10.49 -4.10 -4.26
C VAL A 46 -9.65 -2.82 -4.08
N GLY A 47 -8.47 -2.92 -3.48
CA GLY A 47 -7.56 -1.79 -3.29
C GLY A 47 -7.12 -1.15 -4.61
N GLU A 48 -6.86 -1.95 -5.65
CA GLU A 48 -6.50 -1.45 -6.99
C GLU A 48 -7.71 -0.82 -7.71
N ALA A 49 -8.93 -1.34 -7.52
CA ALA A 49 -10.15 -0.71 -8.03
C ALA A 49 -10.41 0.65 -7.38
N ILE A 50 -10.28 0.74 -6.05
CA ILE A 50 -10.38 2.01 -5.33
C ILE A 50 -9.28 2.98 -5.75
N ARG A 51 -8.04 2.48 -5.92
CA ARG A 51 -6.93 3.28 -6.44
C ARG A 51 -7.28 3.90 -7.79
N ALA A 52 -7.84 3.13 -8.72
CA ALA A 52 -8.22 3.64 -10.03
C ALA A 52 -9.24 4.80 -9.92
N LEU A 53 -10.20 4.69 -9.00
CA LEU A 53 -11.17 5.75 -8.72
C LEU A 53 -10.52 7.00 -8.11
N LEU A 54 -9.57 6.84 -7.18
CA LEU A 54 -8.86 7.96 -6.54
C LEU A 54 -7.96 8.74 -7.52
N PHE A 55 -7.42 8.06 -8.53
CA PHE A 55 -6.51 8.67 -9.52
C PHE A 55 -7.18 8.96 -10.87
N SER A 56 -8.51 8.80 -10.98
CA SER A 56 -9.24 9.29 -12.14
C SER A 56 -9.08 10.82 -12.19
N ARG A 57 -8.66 11.35 -13.34
CA ARG A 57 -8.27 12.75 -13.48
C ARG A 57 -9.51 13.64 -13.52
N GLY A 58 -10.05 14.00 -12.35
CA GLY A 58 -10.89 15.17 -12.15
C GLY A 58 -12.33 15.11 -12.70
N GLU A 59 -12.82 13.97 -13.16
CA GLU A 59 -14.19 13.86 -13.71
C GLU A 59 -15.24 13.48 -12.66
N ASP A 60 -14.85 12.83 -11.57
CA ASP A 60 -15.82 12.19 -10.66
C ASP A 60 -16.33 13.09 -9.51
N GLY A 61 -15.70 14.25 -9.28
CA GLY A 61 -16.17 15.21 -8.27
C GLY A 61 -16.20 14.66 -6.83
N ILE A 62 -15.32 13.72 -6.49
CA ILE A 62 -15.27 13.07 -5.17
C ILE A 62 -14.94 14.12 -4.11
N SER A 63 -15.78 14.21 -3.07
CA SER A 63 -15.52 15.09 -1.93
C SER A 63 -14.34 14.60 -1.10
N SER A 64 -13.64 15.50 -0.41
CA SER A 64 -12.48 15.15 0.45
C SER A 64 -12.80 14.09 1.51
N VAL A 65 -14.04 14.08 2.02
CA VAL A 65 -14.51 13.06 2.98
C VAL A 65 -14.64 11.70 2.29
N ALA A 66 -15.24 11.66 1.09
CA ALA A 66 -15.36 10.42 0.33
C ALA A 66 -13.99 9.86 -0.08
N GLU A 67 -13.05 10.72 -0.49
CA GLU A 67 -11.67 10.34 -0.79
C GLU A 67 -10.99 9.69 0.43
N SER A 68 -11.13 10.31 1.61
CA SER A 68 -10.58 9.78 2.87
C SER A 68 -11.17 8.41 3.23
N LEU A 69 -12.49 8.23 3.04
CA LEU A 69 -13.17 6.97 3.31
C LEU A 69 -12.77 5.87 2.32
N LEU A 70 -12.56 6.22 1.05
CA LEU A 70 -12.05 5.30 0.04
C LEU A 70 -10.63 4.83 0.38
N HIS A 71 -9.75 5.73 0.79
CA HIS A 71 -8.43 5.36 1.31
C HIS A 71 -8.53 4.39 2.51
N ALA A 72 -9.44 4.65 3.46
CA ALA A 72 -9.66 3.77 4.60
C ALA A 72 -10.21 2.40 4.18
N ALA A 73 -11.13 2.36 3.22
CA ALA A 73 -11.69 1.12 2.69
C ALA A 73 -10.64 0.26 1.97
N ALA A 74 -9.79 0.87 1.14
CA ALA A 74 -8.68 0.17 0.48
C ALA A 74 -7.70 -0.42 1.51
N ARG A 75 -7.35 0.36 2.53
CA ARG A 75 -6.49 -0.10 3.63
C ARG A 75 -7.12 -1.24 4.44
N ALA A 76 -8.41 -1.16 4.74
CA ALA A 76 -9.10 -2.20 5.50
C ALA A 76 -9.03 -3.55 4.78
N GLN A 77 -9.31 -3.57 3.47
CA GLN A 77 -9.18 -4.79 2.68
C GLN A 77 -7.72 -5.28 2.63
N HIS A 78 -6.78 -4.38 2.42
CA HIS A 78 -5.37 -4.72 2.33
C HIS A 78 -4.82 -5.32 3.63
N VAL A 79 -5.23 -4.78 4.78
CA VAL A 79 -4.91 -5.35 6.08
C VAL A 79 -5.52 -6.73 6.22
N GLN A 80 -6.78 -6.93 5.85
CA GLN A 80 -7.44 -8.22 5.97
C GLN A 80 -6.78 -9.32 5.12
N ASP A 81 -6.38 -9.00 3.89
CA ASP A 81 -5.94 -10.01 2.93
C ASP A 81 -4.42 -10.22 2.89
N VAL A 82 -3.63 -9.22 3.29
CA VAL A 82 -2.18 -9.21 3.06
C VAL A 82 -1.34 -8.92 4.30
N ILE A 83 -1.76 -7.99 5.18
CA ILE A 83 -0.90 -7.51 6.30
C ILE A 83 -1.24 -8.18 7.63
N GLY A 84 -2.52 -8.48 7.85
CA GLY A 84 -3.04 -9.02 9.11
C GLY A 84 -2.39 -10.36 9.48
N PRO A 85 -2.35 -10.68 10.79
CA PRO A 85 -1.86 -11.97 11.26
C PRO A 85 -2.72 -13.15 10.80
#